data_AF-A0A2T7TS71-F1
#
_entry.id   AF-A0A2T7TS71-F1
#
_cell.length_a   1.000
_cell.length_b   1.000
_cell.length_c   1.000
_cell.angle_alpha   90.00
_cell.angle_beta   90.00
_cell.angle_gamma   90.00
#
_symmetry.space_group_name_H-M   'P 1'
#
loop_
_entity.id
_entity.type
_entity.pdbx_description
1 polymer ?
#
loop_
_entity_poly.entity_id
_entity_poly.type
_entity_poly.pdbx_seq_one_letter_code
_entity_poly.pdbx_strand_id
1 'polypeptide(L)'
;MMSDAIRLLAELRKGRRQTVIRAELLVCARCLFLESDKQLPRRLRTALEDLQGNGSIRLPSIRNKEAWDRSTVPPLPHQISLRAVPKERKQRSEAAWTPEFAFASRIQASAKRDALVAINDHFARNRGPWDRMVPYRIRSAQILNDEKAFDRLGLIEGNTICGQAPLSLIGAYNPDLPLVREDAAAASTTVLIVENAHAYDLIASLNRELSVYRSVLWGGGNRVTKRTISALSLRRALSACQANRIEYAGDLDPEGIRIAANLHAELAKEGMALHPASAFYRVMLEMTPFPMATQQQPVGDAIAWLPEELRADSASLFERGHRVAQEVLDVPQVTTALRQRIGDTAAKMTIRQSYPQ
;
A
#
# COMPACT_ATOMS: atom_id res chain seq x y z
N MET A 1 -7.60 35.82 -38.20
CA MET A 1 -6.65 36.26 -37.15
C MET A 1 -7.27 35.94 -35.79
N MET A 2 -6.60 35.17 -34.92
CA MET A 2 -7.12 34.88 -33.57
C MET A 2 -7.16 36.17 -32.75
N SER A 3 -8.27 36.44 -32.05
CA SER A 3 -8.40 37.65 -31.23
C SER A 3 -7.40 37.64 -30.05
N ASP A 4 -6.94 38.83 -29.68
CA ASP A 4 -6.01 39.04 -28.57
C ASP A 4 -6.51 38.41 -27.25
N ALA A 5 -7.82 38.43 -27.02
CA ALA A 5 -8.49 37.77 -25.91
C ALA A 5 -8.26 36.25 -25.89
N ILE A 6 -8.40 35.57 -27.04
CA ILE A 6 -8.23 34.11 -27.14
C ILE A 6 -6.76 33.72 -26.90
N ARG A 7 -5.81 34.51 -27.43
CA ARG A 7 -4.38 34.29 -27.19
C ARG A 7 -4.01 34.47 -25.73
N LEU A 8 -4.54 35.53 -25.10
CA LEU A 8 -4.36 35.75 -23.66
C LEU A 8 -4.91 34.58 -22.84
N LEU A 9 -6.13 34.10 -23.14
CA LEU A 9 -6.71 32.95 -22.44
C LEU A 9 -5.89 31.68 -22.58
N ALA A 10 -5.31 31.42 -23.76
CA ALA A 10 -4.47 30.25 -24.00
C ALA A 10 -3.20 30.28 -23.13
N GLU A 11 -2.53 31.43 -23.03
CA GLU A 11 -1.36 31.58 -22.16
C GLU A 11 -1.72 31.45 -20.68
N LEU A 12 -2.82 32.07 -20.25
CA LEU A 12 -3.27 31.97 -18.85
C LEU A 12 -3.60 30.54 -18.43
N ARG A 13 -4.12 29.71 -19.35
CA ARG A 13 -4.42 28.29 -19.10
C ARG A 13 -3.20 27.38 -19.08
N LYS A 14 -2.02 27.82 -19.55
CA LYS A 14 -0.78 27.07 -19.34
C LYS A 14 -0.41 27.04 -17.84
N GLY A 15 -0.83 28.05 -17.09
CA GLY A 15 -0.75 28.07 -15.64
C GLY A 15 -1.68 27.03 -15.00
N ARG A 16 -1.20 26.34 -13.95
CA ARG A 16 -1.99 25.31 -13.23
C ARG A 16 -3.02 25.90 -12.24
N ARG A 17 -3.10 27.22 -12.08
CA ARG A 17 -3.91 27.89 -11.07
C ARG A 17 -5.23 28.39 -11.67
N GLN A 18 -6.33 28.18 -10.95
CA GLN A 18 -7.65 28.70 -11.33
C GLN A 18 -7.79 30.21 -11.06
N THR A 19 -6.99 30.75 -10.14
CA THR A 19 -6.92 32.19 -9.85
C THR A 19 -5.60 32.71 -10.38
N VAL A 20 -5.66 33.76 -11.20
CA VAL A 20 -4.50 34.43 -11.78
C VAL A 20 -4.39 35.81 -11.15
N ILE A 21 -3.21 36.13 -10.62
CA ILE A 21 -2.93 37.42 -9.99
C ILE A 21 -2.47 38.47 -11.01
N ARG A 22 -2.62 39.75 -10.68
CA ARG A 22 -2.29 40.88 -11.56
C ARG A 22 -0.88 40.86 -12.13
N ALA A 23 0.11 40.45 -11.34
CA ALA A 23 1.49 40.35 -11.82
C ALA A 23 1.61 39.38 -13.01
N GLU A 24 0.98 38.22 -12.91
CA GLU A 24 0.94 37.22 -13.98
C GLU A 24 0.16 37.73 -15.21
N LEU A 25 -0.95 38.45 -15.00
CA LEU A 25 -1.71 39.09 -16.08
C LEU A 25 -0.86 40.08 -16.88
N LEU A 26 -0.10 40.94 -16.19
CA LEU A 26 0.74 41.94 -16.84
C LEU A 26 1.91 41.30 -17.59
N VAL A 27 2.51 40.24 -17.06
CA VAL A 27 3.57 39.49 -17.75
C VAL A 27 3.03 38.88 -19.04
N CYS A 28 1.90 38.15 -18.98
CA CYS A 28 1.29 37.57 -20.18
C CYS A 28 0.88 38.64 -21.20
N ALA A 29 0.28 39.74 -20.74
CA ALA A 29 -0.15 40.83 -21.62
C ALA A 29 1.02 41.52 -22.32
N ARG A 30 2.13 41.78 -21.61
CA ARG A 30 3.35 42.38 -22.19
C ARG A 30 3.97 41.49 -23.27
N CYS A 31 4.04 40.17 -23.00
CA CYS A 31 4.56 39.22 -23.98
C CYS A 31 3.69 39.10 -25.23
N LEU A 32 2.37 39.26 -25.10
CA LEU A 32 1.43 39.03 -26.20
C LEU A 32 1.09 40.28 -27.02
N PHE A 33 0.97 41.44 -26.38
CA PHE A 33 0.47 42.63 -27.06
C PHE A 33 1.57 43.47 -27.73
N LEU A 34 2.85 43.29 -27.39
CA LEU A 34 3.99 44.05 -27.94
C LEU A 34 3.74 45.58 -27.97
N GLU A 35 3.03 46.09 -26.97
CA GLU A 35 2.59 47.49 -26.88
C GLU A 35 3.46 48.32 -25.93
N SER A 36 3.44 49.64 -26.12
CA SER A 36 3.98 50.57 -25.13
C SER A 36 3.23 50.47 -23.79
N ASP A 37 3.95 50.64 -22.68
CA ASP A 37 3.39 50.54 -21.31
C ASP A 37 2.18 51.48 -21.08
N LYS A 38 2.07 52.57 -21.86
CA LYS A 38 0.95 53.53 -21.76
C LYS A 38 -0.38 52.99 -22.31
N GLN A 39 -0.36 52.08 -23.29
CA GLN A 39 -1.57 51.54 -23.91
C GLN A 39 -1.98 50.18 -23.34
N LEU A 40 -1.03 49.49 -22.69
CA LEU A 40 -1.22 48.16 -22.13
C LEU A 40 -2.45 48.04 -21.21
N PRO A 41 -2.75 48.98 -20.28
CA PRO A 41 -3.91 48.84 -19.40
C PRO A 41 -5.24 48.87 -20.13
N ARG A 42 -5.37 49.69 -21.19
CA ARG A 42 -6.59 49.77 -22.00
C ARG A 42 -6.83 48.48 -22.76
N ARG A 43 -5.79 47.97 -23.43
CA ARG A 43 -5.90 46.77 -24.26
C ARG A 43 -6.13 45.51 -23.42
N LEU A 44 -5.44 45.39 -22.28
CA LEU A 44 -5.67 44.31 -21.32
C LEU A 44 -7.09 44.37 -20.75
N ARG A 45 -7.59 45.56 -20.42
CA ARG A 45 -8.96 45.73 -19.94
C ARG A 45 -10.00 45.23 -20.96
N THR A 46 -9.87 45.64 -22.23
CA THR A 46 -10.75 45.18 -23.31
C THR A 46 -10.70 43.67 -23.48
N ALA A 47 -9.51 43.07 -23.52
CA ALA A 47 -9.36 41.62 -23.64
C ALA A 47 -9.99 40.86 -22.45
N LEU A 48 -9.87 41.38 -21.23
CA LEU A 48 -10.51 40.80 -20.05
C LEU A 48 -12.04 40.92 -20.07
N GLU A 49 -12.58 42.02 -20.59
CA GLU A 49 -14.02 42.21 -20.76
C GLU A 49 -14.58 41.27 -21.81
N ASP A 50 -13.90 41.07 -22.93
CA ASP A 50 -14.26 40.09 -23.96
C ASP A 50 -14.28 38.66 -23.39
N LEU A 51 -13.27 38.31 -22.59
CA LEU A 51 -13.17 37.02 -21.92
C LEU A 51 -14.22 36.82 -20.82
N GLN A 52 -14.68 37.90 -20.19
CA GLN A 52 -15.80 37.82 -19.25
C GLN A 52 -17.12 37.68 -19.99
N GLY A 53 -17.31 38.44 -21.07
CA GLY A 53 -18.51 38.41 -21.91
C GLY A 53 -18.76 37.04 -22.52
N ASN A 54 -17.71 36.32 -22.90
CA ASN A 54 -17.81 34.94 -23.40
C ASN A 54 -17.79 33.86 -22.28
N GLY A 55 -17.80 34.27 -21.01
CA GLY A 55 -17.85 33.37 -19.86
C GLY A 55 -16.56 32.59 -19.59
N SER A 56 -15.45 32.88 -20.25
CA SER A 56 -14.17 32.17 -20.03
C SER A 56 -13.49 32.52 -18.71
N ILE A 57 -13.76 33.71 -18.17
CA ILE A 57 -13.24 34.18 -16.89
C ILE A 57 -14.33 34.81 -16.02
N ARG A 58 -14.00 35.08 -14.77
CA ARG A 58 -14.78 35.90 -13.84
C ARG A 58 -13.89 37.04 -13.33
N LEU A 59 -14.32 38.27 -13.55
CA LEU A 59 -13.70 39.44 -12.94
C LEU A 59 -14.24 39.64 -11.50
N PRO A 60 -13.47 40.29 -10.63
CA PRO A 60 -13.95 40.67 -9.31
C PRO A 60 -15.17 41.60 -9.44
N SER A 61 -16.04 41.60 -8.42
CA SER A 61 -17.21 42.47 -8.40
C SER A 61 -16.79 43.94 -8.53
N ILE A 62 -17.45 44.68 -9.41
CA ILE A 62 -17.19 46.12 -9.60
C ILE A 62 -17.51 46.94 -8.33
N ARG A 63 -18.36 46.41 -7.44
CA ARG A 63 -18.69 47.01 -6.15
C ARG A 63 -17.57 46.89 -5.13
N ASN A 64 -16.69 45.89 -5.27
CA ASN A 64 -15.53 45.73 -4.40
C ASN A 64 -14.37 46.58 -4.92
N LYS A 65 -14.31 47.84 -4.46
CA LYS A 65 -13.33 48.84 -4.91
C LYS A 65 -11.87 48.42 -4.66
N GLU A 66 -11.60 47.63 -3.62
CA GLU A 66 -10.26 47.15 -3.22
C GLU A 66 -9.74 46.01 -4.11
N ALA A 67 -10.63 45.33 -4.84
CA ALA A 67 -10.24 44.29 -5.78
C ALA A 67 -9.72 44.83 -7.13
N TRP A 68 -9.69 46.16 -7.28
CA TRP A 68 -9.25 46.85 -8.49
C TRP A 68 -8.12 47.81 -8.19
N ASP A 69 -7.05 47.69 -8.96
CA ASP A 69 -5.97 48.65 -8.98
C ASP A 69 -6.42 49.89 -9.77
N ARG A 70 -6.41 51.03 -9.07
CA ARG A 70 -6.84 52.34 -9.59
C ARG A 70 -5.67 53.25 -9.95
N SER A 71 -4.43 52.79 -9.76
CA SER A 71 -3.24 53.51 -10.22
C SER A 71 -3.13 53.51 -11.75
N THR A 72 -3.87 52.63 -12.44
CA THR A 72 -3.95 52.57 -13.90
C THR A 72 -5.26 53.13 -14.43
N VAL A 73 -5.24 53.70 -15.64
CA VAL A 73 -6.43 54.16 -16.36
C VAL A 73 -6.55 53.41 -17.68
N PRO A 74 -7.53 52.49 -17.86
CA PRO A 74 -8.59 52.11 -16.92
C PRO A 74 -8.10 51.23 -15.74
N PRO A 75 -8.88 51.11 -14.65
CA PRO A 75 -8.56 50.22 -13.53
C PRO A 75 -8.48 48.75 -13.95
N LEU A 76 -7.48 48.05 -13.44
CA LEU A 76 -7.24 46.62 -13.69
C LEU A 76 -7.53 45.79 -12.43
N PRO A 77 -8.00 44.54 -12.58
CA PRO A 77 -8.28 43.70 -11.41
C PRO A 77 -6.98 43.22 -10.75
N HIS A 78 -6.97 43.10 -9.42
CA HIS A 78 -5.85 42.50 -8.69
C HIS A 78 -5.74 40.99 -8.93
N GLN A 79 -6.86 40.33 -9.22
CA GLN A 79 -6.93 38.91 -9.54
C GLN A 79 -8.16 38.63 -10.41
N ILE A 80 -8.08 37.58 -11.22
CA ILE A 80 -9.21 37.03 -11.98
C ILE A 80 -9.34 35.53 -11.72
N SER A 81 -10.53 34.98 -11.94
CA SER A 81 -10.75 33.52 -11.89
C SER A 81 -10.99 32.97 -13.29
N LEU A 82 -10.23 31.97 -13.69
CA LEU A 82 -10.45 31.23 -14.91
C LEU A 82 -11.65 30.28 -14.73
N ARG A 83 -12.61 30.30 -15.64
CA ARG A 83 -13.66 29.28 -15.65
C ARG A 83 -13.10 28.00 -16.25
N ALA A 84 -13.34 26.89 -15.56
CA ALA A 84 -13.04 25.58 -16.10
C ALA A 84 -13.81 25.39 -17.42
N VAL A 85 -13.11 25.00 -18.48
CA VAL A 85 -13.79 24.48 -19.67
C VAL A 85 -14.56 23.25 -19.21
N PRO A 86 -15.88 23.17 -19.43
CA PRO A 86 -16.59 21.92 -19.25
C PRO A 86 -15.88 20.91 -20.15
N LYS A 87 -15.20 19.92 -19.59
CA LYS A 87 -14.78 18.76 -20.38
C LYS A 87 -16.06 18.26 -21.03
N GLU A 88 -16.08 18.19 -22.37
CA GLU A 88 -17.16 17.53 -23.08
C GLU A 88 -17.39 16.18 -22.40
N ARG A 89 -18.53 16.05 -21.72
CA ARG A 89 -19.07 14.75 -21.39
C ARG A 89 -19.41 14.16 -22.74
N LYS A 90 -18.47 13.43 -23.35
CA LYS A 90 -18.81 12.46 -24.38
C LYS A 90 -20.01 11.69 -23.81
N GLN A 91 -21.15 11.74 -24.50
CA GLN A 91 -22.26 10.85 -24.21
C GLN A 91 -21.66 9.46 -24.13
N ARG A 92 -21.63 8.91 -22.92
CA ARG A 92 -20.96 7.66 -22.62
C ARG A 92 -21.77 6.59 -23.34
N SER A 93 -21.27 6.14 -24.49
CA SER A 93 -21.69 4.86 -25.05
C SER A 93 -21.66 3.85 -23.91
N GLU A 94 -22.75 3.12 -23.69
CA GLU A 94 -22.72 1.93 -22.87
C GLU A 94 -21.60 1.05 -23.44
N ALA A 95 -20.44 1.04 -22.76
CA ALA A 95 -19.32 0.27 -23.24
C ALA A 95 -19.79 -1.18 -23.43
N ALA A 96 -19.48 -1.78 -24.58
CA ALA A 96 -19.76 -3.18 -24.83
C ALA A 96 -18.86 -4.01 -23.90
N TRP A 97 -19.35 -4.28 -22.69
CA TRP A 97 -18.63 -5.05 -21.69
C TRP A 97 -18.51 -6.49 -22.14
N THR A 98 -17.30 -7.02 -22.06
CA THR A 98 -17.09 -8.46 -22.13
C THR A 98 -17.73 -9.14 -20.90
N PRO A 99 -18.16 -10.41 -21.00
CA PRO A 99 -18.77 -11.12 -19.87
C PRO A 99 -17.95 -11.03 -18.58
N GLU A 100 -16.62 -11.11 -18.70
CA GLU A 100 -15.66 -11.06 -17.61
C GLU A 100 -15.62 -9.69 -16.90
N PHE A 101 -16.00 -8.61 -17.59
CA PHE A 101 -16.05 -7.25 -17.06
C PHE A 101 -17.47 -6.68 -16.94
N ALA A 102 -18.51 -7.50 -17.11
CA ALA A 102 -19.90 -7.05 -17.03
C ALA A 102 -20.25 -6.38 -15.68
N PHE A 103 -19.57 -6.77 -14.59
CA PHE A 103 -19.72 -6.15 -13.26
C PHE A 103 -19.42 -4.64 -13.27
N ALA A 104 -18.53 -4.17 -14.17
CA ALA A 104 -18.13 -2.78 -14.26
C ALA A 104 -19.30 -1.86 -14.65
N SER A 105 -20.36 -2.41 -15.27
CA SER A 105 -21.60 -1.69 -15.56
C SER A 105 -22.26 -1.09 -14.31
N ARG A 106 -22.07 -1.69 -13.12
CA ARG A 106 -22.64 -1.25 -11.84
C ARG A 106 -21.78 -0.19 -11.13
N ILE A 107 -20.56 0.06 -11.59
CA ILE A 107 -19.64 1.02 -10.98
C ILE A 107 -20.03 2.45 -11.37
N GLN A 108 -20.41 3.24 -10.37
CA GLN A 108 -20.87 4.63 -10.52
C GLN A 108 -19.71 5.65 -10.58
N ALA A 109 -18.60 5.36 -9.90
CA ALA A 109 -17.45 6.26 -9.84
C ALA A 109 -16.85 6.49 -11.23
N SER A 110 -16.96 7.71 -11.74
CA SER A 110 -16.65 8.05 -13.14
C SER A 110 -15.23 7.65 -13.55
N ALA A 111 -14.22 8.02 -12.75
CA ALA A 111 -12.83 7.74 -13.04
C ALA A 111 -12.49 6.23 -12.97
N LYS A 112 -13.10 5.49 -12.04
CA LYS A 112 -12.93 4.01 -11.97
C LYS A 112 -13.55 3.37 -13.21
N ARG A 113 -14.73 3.83 -13.62
CA ARG A 113 -15.43 3.29 -14.80
C ARG A 113 -14.62 3.54 -16.08
N ASP A 114 -14.08 4.73 -16.27
CA ASP A 114 -13.27 5.05 -17.45
C ASP A 114 -12.02 4.15 -17.52
N ALA A 115 -11.38 3.90 -16.38
CA ALA A 115 -10.27 2.93 -16.29
C ALA A 115 -10.71 1.49 -16.62
N LEU A 116 -11.87 1.06 -16.11
CA LEU A 116 -12.42 -0.27 -16.41
C LEU A 116 -12.78 -0.44 -17.88
N VAL A 117 -13.25 0.60 -18.57
CA VAL A 117 -13.47 0.57 -20.02
C VAL A 117 -12.14 0.31 -20.74
N ALA A 118 -11.08 1.05 -20.40
CA ALA A 118 -9.76 0.84 -21.00
C ALA A 118 -9.21 -0.57 -20.72
N ILE A 119 -9.45 -1.12 -19.52
CA ILE A 119 -9.09 -2.49 -19.17
C ILE A 119 -9.88 -3.51 -20.00
N ASN A 120 -11.19 -3.32 -20.15
CA ASN A 120 -12.04 -4.16 -20.99
C ASN A 120 -11.61 -4.15 -22.45
N ASP A 121 -11.29 -2.97 -23.00
CA ASP A 121 -10.82 -2.81 -24.37
C ASP A 121 -9.42 -3.43 -24.57
N HIS A 122 -8.56 -3.35 -23.56
CA HIS A 122 -7.27 -4.05 -23.57
C HIS A 122 -7.46 -5.56 -23.59
N PHE A 123 -8.33 -6.08 -22.72
CA PHE A 123 -8.65 -7.51 -22.67
C PHE A 123 -9.27 -8.00 -24.00
N ALA A 124 -10.24 -7.27 -24.54
CA ALA A 124 -10.91 -7.62 -25.78
C ALA A 124 -9.95 -7.68 -26.98
N ARG A 125 -8.95 -6.78 -27.04
CA ARG A 125 -7.93 -6.76 -28.10
C ARG A 125 -6.86 -7.84 -27.95
N ASN A 126 -6.62 -8.34 -26.74
CA ASN A 126 -5.56 -9.30 -26.44
C ASN A 126 -6.15 -10.64 -25.97
N ARG A 127 -7.22 -11.09 -26.64
CA ARG A 127 -7.87 -12.38 -26.36
C ARG A 127 -6.89 -13.53 -26.59
N GLY A 128 -6.67 -14.35 -25.57
CA GLY A 128 -5.80 -15.53 -25.63
C GLY A 128 -4.94 -15.70 -24.38
N PRO A 129 -4.16 -16.78 -24.30
CA PRO A 129 -3.18 -16.97 -23.24
C PRO A 129 -2.09 -15.88 -23.34
N TRP A 130 -1.68 -15.36 -22.19
CA TRP A 130 -0.58 -14.40 -22.12
C TRP A 130 0.76 -15.14 -22.15
N ASP A 131 1.61 -14.86 -23.14
CA ASP A 131 2.97 -15.42 -23.21
C ASP A 131 3.78 -15.13 -21.94
N ARG A 132 3.56 -13.96 -21.35
CA ARG A 132 4.18 -13.56 -20.08
C ARG A 132 3.25 -12.64 -19.28
N MET A 133 3.05 -13.00 -18.02
CA MET A 133 2.38 -12.11 -17.07
C MET A 133 3.36 -11.06 -16.53
N VAL A 134 2.85 -9.86 -16.19
CA VAL A 134 3.64 -8.75 -15.62
C VAL A 134 3.03 -8.24 -14.32
N PRO A 135 3.80 -7.61 -13.42
CA PRO A 135 3.24 -6.93 -12.25
C PRO A 135 2.15 -5.92 -12.63
N TYR A 136 1.07 -5.84 -11.83
CA TYR A 136 -0.09 -5.02 -12.18
C TYR A 136 0.22 -3.54 -12.40
N ARG A 137 1.23 -2.96 -11.74
CA ARG A 137 1.66 -1.57 -11.97
C ARG A 137 2.26 -1.36 -13.37
N ILE A 138 2.99 -2.37 -13.87
CA ILE A 138 3.48 -2.37 -15.25
C ILE A 138 2.29 -2.44 -16.22
N ARG A 139 1.31 -3.30 -15.93
CA ARG A 139 0.09 -3.38 -16.75
C ARG A 139 -0.75 -2.10 -16.69
N SER A 140 -0.83 -1.46 -15.53
CA SER A 140 -1.49 -0.16 -15.34
C SER A 140 -0.86 0.90 -16.24
N ALA A 141 0.48 0.96 -16.28
CA ALA A 141 1.19 1.87 -17.17
C ALA A 141 0.89 1.57 -18.66
N GLN A 142 0.83 0.30 -19.06
CA GLN A 142 0.53 -0.07 -20.45
C GLN A 142 -0.91 0.30 -20.87
N ILE A 143 -1.89 0.11 -19.98
CA ILE A 143 -3.32 0.32 -20.30
C ILE A 143 -3.71 1.79 -20.16
N LEU A 144 -3.22 2.47 -19.11
CA LEU A 144 -3.68 3.80 -18.70
C LEU A 144 -2.61 4.89 -18.83
N ASN A 145 -1.39 4.54 -19.26
CA ASN A 145 -0.24 5.45 -19.27
C ASN A 145 0.05 6.08 -17.89
N ASP A 146 -0.27 5.34 -16.82
CA ASP A 146 -0.11 5.75 -15.43
C ASP A 146 0.10 4.49 -14.56
N GLU A 147 1.31 4.34 -14.01
CA GLU A 147 1.73 3.17 -13.25
C GLU A 147 1.01 3.05 -11.90
N LYS A 148 0.48 4.16 -11.37
CA LYS A 148 -0.20 4.25 -10.08
C LYS A 148 -1.72 4.29 -10.21
N ALA A 149 -2.27 4.37 -11.42
CA ALA A 149 -3.71 4.53 -11.62
C ALA A 149 -4.52 3.43 -10.95
N PHE A 150 -4.10 2.17 -11.06
CA PHE A 150 -4.79 1.04 -10.42
C PHE A 150 -4.86 1.19 -8.88
N ASP A 151 -3.77 1.63 -8.24
CA ASP A 151 -3.74 1.85 -6.79
C ASP A 151 -4.55 3.10 -6.39
N ARG A 152 -4.34 4.22 -7.08
CA ARG A 152 -5.01 5.49 -6.81
C ARG A 152 -6.52 5.39 -6.95
N LEU A 153 -6.97 4.58 -7.91
CA LEU A 153 -8.39 4.31 -8.13
C LEU A 153 -8.91 3.18 -7.24
N GLY A 154 -8.07 2.53 -6.44
CA GLY A 154 -8.46 1.38 -5.61
C GLY A 154 -9.16 0.32 -6.45
N LEU A 155 -8.53 -0.08 -7.56
CA LEU A 155 -9.04 -1.13 -8.44
C LEU A 155 -8.55 -2.51 -8.03
N ILE A 156 -7.46 -2.63 -7.27
CA ILE A 156 -6.82 -3.91 -6.98
C ILE A 156 -7.10 -4.37 -5.56
N GLU A 157 -7.76 -5.52 -5.46
CA GLU A 157 -8.10 -6.20 -4.22
C GLU A 157 -7.48 -7.61 -4.25
N GLY A 158 -6.35 -7.79 -3.56
CA GLY A 158 -5.58 -9.03 -3.63
C GLY A 158 -5.08 -9.30 -5.05
N ASN A 159 -5.52 -10.42 -5.62
CA ASN A 159 -5.23 -10.82 -7.01
C ASN A 159 -6.38 -10.52 -7.98
N THR A 160 -7.32 -9.65 -7.60
CA THR A 160 -8.50 -9.34 -8.40
C THR A 160 -8.66 -7.83 -8.65
N ILE A 161 -9.36 -7.51 -9.74
CA ILE A 161 -9.83 -6.20 -10.13
C ILE A 161 -11.23 -6.04 -9.53
N CYS A 162 -11.38 -5.07 -8.63
CA CYS A 162 -12.60 -4.75 -7.88
C CYS A 162 -13.23 -5.95 -7.16
N GLY A 163 -12.43 -6.94 -6.73
CA GLY A 163 -12.95 -8.14 -6.07
C GLY A 163 -13.62 -9.16 -7.00
N GLN A 164 -13.70 -8.89 -8.32
CA GLN A 164 -14.60 -9.62 -9.23
C GLN A 164 -13.85 -10.34 -10.36
N ALA A 165 -12.85 -9.69 -10.97
CA ALA A 165 -12.13 -10.24 -12.12
C ALA A 165 -10.67 -10.53 -11.76
N PRO A 166 -10.11 -11.73 -12.00
CA PRO A 166 -8.73 -12.00 -11.67
C PRO A 166 -7.77 -11.16 -12.53
N LEU A 167 -6.65 -10.71 -11.93
CA LEU A 167 -5.59 -9.96 -12.62
C LEU A 167 -5.02 -10.69 -13.84
N SER A 168 -5.06 -12.03 -13.83
CA SER A 168 -4.58 -12.87 -14.92
C SER A 168 -5.32 -12.64 -16.24
N LEU A 169 -6.57 -12.16 -16.21
CA LEU A 169 -7.32 -11.82 -17.43
C LEU A 169 -6.61 -10.78 -18.27
N ILE A 170 -5.94 -9.81 -17.63
CA ILE A 170 -5.20 -8.74 -18.31
C ILE A 170 -3.70 -9.03 -18.35
N GLY A 171 -3.30 -10.29 -18.16
CA GLY A 171 -1.90 -10.71 -18.17
C GLY A 171 -1.09 -10.04 -17.08
N ALA A 172 -1.73 -9.83 -15.93
CA ALA A 172 -1.13 -9.20 -14.77
C ALA A 172 -1.16 -10.11 -13.54
N TYR A 173 -0.29 -9.82 -12.59
CA TYR A 173 -0.32 -10.42 -11.26
C TYR A 173 0.07 -9.39 -10.20
N ASN A 174 -0.29 -9.68 -8.96
CA ASN A 174 0.21 -8.93 -7.81
C ASN A 174 1.57 -9.53 -7.39
N PRO A 175 2.68 -8.79 -7.45
CA PRO A 175 3.99 -9.37 -7.16
C PRO A 175 4.13 -9.75 -5.68
N ASP A 176 4.43 -11.02 -5.44
CA ASP A 176 4.96 -11.49 -4.15
C ASP A 176 6.45 -11.13 -4.06
N LEU A 177 6.76 -10.12 -3.26
CA LEU A 177 8.14 -9.70 -3.02
C LEU A 177 8.88 -10.74 -2.17
N PRO A 178 10.20 -10.94 -2.40
CA PRO A 178 11.02 -11.77 -1.52
C PRO A 178 10.98 -11.26 -0.07
N LEU A 179 10.92 -12.20 0.88
CA LEU A 179 11.04 -11.88 2.30
C LEU A 179 12.47 -11.46 2.62
N VAL A 180 12.61 -10.42 3.44
CA VAL A 180 13.91 -10.09 4.06
C VAL A 180 14.27 -11.23 4.98
N ARG A 181 15.48 -11.77 4.82
CA ARG A 181 15.95 -12.92 5.58
C ARG A 181 17.46 -12.87 5.80
N GLU A 182 17.88 -13.55 6.85
CA GLU A 182 19.28 -13.82 7.13
C GLU A 182 19.49 -15.32 7.30
N ASP A 183 20.31 -15.90 6.42
CA ASP A 183 20.61 -17.33 6.42
C ASP A 183 21.82 -17.60 7.33
N ALA A 184 21.76 -18.69 8.10
CA ALA A 184 22.85 -19.16 8.94
C ALA A 184 23.31 -20.56 8.50
N ALA A 185 24.57 -20.89 8.80
CA ALA A 185 25.13 -22.22 8.54
C ALA A 185 24.64 -23.29 9.54
N ALA A 186 23.37 -23.21 9.95
CA ALA A 186 22.74 -24.17 10.84
C ALA A 186 22.44 -25.49 10.12
N ALA A 187 22.59 -26.60 10.84
CA ALA A 187 22.13 -27.93 10.41
C ALA A 187 20.59 -28.09 10.53
N SER A 188 19.93 -27.16 11.22
CA SER A 188 18.47 -27.10 11.33
C SER A 188 17.83 -26.93 9.95
N THR A 189 16.65 -27.51 9.74
CA THR A 189 15.79 -27.28 8.56
C THR A 189 14.62 -26.35 8.89
N THR A 190 14.72 -25.62 10.00
CA THR A 190 13.67 -24.72 10.50
C THR A 190 14.03 -23.28 10.22
N VAL A 191 13.07 -22.53 9.69
CA VAL A 191 13.16 -21.07 9.61
C VAL A 191 12.31 -20.43 10.71
N LEU A 192 12.76 -19.28 11.21
CA LEU A 192 12.04 -18.47 12.18
C LEU A 192 11.51 -17.21 11.52
N ILE A 193 10.23 -16.92 11.63
CA ILE A 193 9.63 -15.64 11.25
C ILE A 193 9.56 -14.76 12.51
N VAL A 194 10.09 -13.54 12.42
CA VAL A 194 10.08 -12.53 13.48
C VAL A 194 9.29 -11.31 13.00
N GLU A 195 8.24 -10.95 13.72
CA GLU A 195 7.34 -9.86 13.30
C GLU A 195 8.00 -8.47 13.37
N ASN A 196 8.61 -8.15 14.50
CA ASN A 196 9.16 -6.83 14.78
C ASN A 196 10.56 -6.64 14.16
N ALA A 197 10.83 -5.47 13.59
CA ALA A 197 12.11 -5.18 12.92
C ALA A 197 13.31 -5.11 13.89
N HIS A 198 13.13 -4.55 15.09
CA HIS A 198 14.18 -4.47 16.10
C HIS A 198 14.50 -5.84 16.70
N ALA A 199 13.46 -6.61 17.02
CA ALA A 199 13.65 -7.99 17.46
C ALA A 199 14.27 -8.86 16.36
N TYR A 200 13.89 -8.65 15.09
CA TYR A 200 14.48 -9.35 13.95
C TYR A 200 15.99 -9.13 13.88
N ASP A 201 16.46 -7.89 13.96
CA ASP A 201 17.88 -7.55 13.89
C ASP A 201 18.70 -8.25 14.98
N LEU A 202 18.22 -8.17 16.24
CA LEU A 202 18.87 -8.83 17.38
C LEU A 202 18.85 -10.36 17.26
N ILE A 203 17.69 -10.96 16.96
CA ILE A 203 17.54 -12.41 16.85
C ILE A 203 18.35 -12.96 15.68
N ALA A 204 18.37 -12.26 14.53
CA ALA A 204 19.18 -12.65 13.38
C ALA A 204 20.67 -12.63 13.72
N SER A 205 21.16 -11.57 14.37
CA SER A 205 22.55 -11.46 14.81
C SER A 205 22.96 -12.61 15.74
N LEU A 206 22.18 -12.88 16.78
CA LEU A 206 22.47 -13.98 17.71
C LEU A 206 22.32 -15.35 17.08
N ASN A 207 21.38 -15.52 16.15
CA ASN A 207 21.23 -16.77 15.40
C ASN A 207 22.42 -17.03 14.47
N ARG A 208 23.06 -15.98 13.92
CA ARG A 208 24.29 -16.11 13.12
C ARG A 208 25.42 -16.75 13.94
N GLU A 209 25.52 -16.37 15.21
CA GLU A 209 26.53 -16.89 16.14
C GLU A 209 26.19 -18.31 16.63
N LEU A 210 24.93 -18.55 17.01
CA LEU A 210 24.50 -19.80 17.64
C LEU A 210 24.03 -20.87 16.64
N SER A 211 23.76 -20.50 15.39
CA SER A 211 23.34 -21.39 14.30
C SER A 211 22.15 -22.31 14.67
N VAL A 212 21.11 -21.74 15.31
CA VAL A 212 19.95 -22.50 15.80
C VAL A 212 18.90 -22.72 14.70
N TYR A 213 18.55 -21.65 14.00
CA TYR A 213 17.65 -21.64 12.86
C TYR A 213 18.43 -21.57 11.56
N ARG A 214 17.91 -22.23 10.53
CA ARG A 214 18.47 -22.18 9.16
C ARG A 214 18.47 -20.76 8.60
N SER A 215 17.40 -20.04 8.89
CA SER A 215 17.18 -18.68 8.42
C SER A 215 16.23 -17.98 9.37
N VAL A 216 16.46 -16.69 9.59
CA VAL A 216 15.54 -15.79 10.30
C VAL A 216 14.94 -14.85 9.26
N LEU A 217 13.61 -14.79 9.19
CA LEU A 217 12.84 -13.99 8.25
C LEU A 217 12.15 -12.86 9.00
N TRP A 218 12.11 -11.68 8.39
CA TRP A 218 11.32 -10.58 8.90
C TRP A 218 9.88 -10.64 8.37
N GLY A 219 8.91 -10.55 9.29
CA GLY A 219 7.48 -10.68 9.00
C GLY A 219 6.77 -9.39 8.57
N GLY A 220 7.44 -8.24 8.64
CA GLY A 220 6.97 -6.98 8.04
C GLY A 220 6.24 -5.99 8.95
N GLY A 221 5.98 -6.32 10.22
CA GLY A 221 5.24 -5.47 11.17
C GLY A 221 3.86 -4.99 10.70
N ASN A 222 3.12 -4.30 11.59
CA ASN A 222 1.76 -3.78 11.29
C ASN A 222 1.68 -2.78 10.12
N ARG A 223 2.82 -2.22 9.65
CA ARG A 223 2.88 -1.19 8.59
C ARG A 223 3.10 -1.77 7.19
N VAL A 224 3.53 -3.02 7.09
CA VAL A 224 3.57 -3.77 5.83
C VAL A 224 2.49 -4.84 5.93
N THR A 225 1.28 -4.43 5.53
CA THR A 225 -0.02 -5.14 5.42
C THR A 225 0.02 -6.66 5.22
N LYS A 226 -1.14 -7.33 5.34
CA LYS A 226 -1.56 -8.72 4.98
C LYS A 226 -1.02 -9.37 3.66
N ARG A 227 0.10 -8.89 3.12
CA ARG A 227 0.72 -9.14 1.81
C ARG A 227 2.21 -9.44 1.91
N THR A 228 2.87 -9.25 3.07
CA THR A 228 4.32 -9.50 3.21
C THR A 228 4.62 -10.99 3.20
N ILE A 229 3.89 -11.75 4.01
CA ILE A 229 4.02 -13.21 4.10
C ILE A 229 2.88 -13.84 3.31
N SER A 230 3.21 -14.47 2.19
CA SER A 230 2.31 -15.32 1.41
C SER A 230 2.87 -16.74 1.35
N ALA A 231 2.02 -17.71 1.01
CA ALA A 231 2.49 -19.08 0.83
C ALA A 231 3.59 -19.17 -0.24
N LEU A 232 3.48 -18.37 -1.31
CA LEU A 232 4.49 -18.32 -2.36
C LEU A 232 5.81 -17.70 -1.87
N SER A 233 5.78 -16.58 -1.14
CA SER A 233 7.00 -15.95 -0.64
C SER A 233 7.73 -16.85 0.37
N LEU A 234 6.99 -17.57 1.22
CA LEU A 234 7.55 -18.57 2.13
C LEU A 234 8.12 -19.79 1.41
N ARG A 235 7.42 -20.36 0.41
CA ARG A 235 7.93 -21.49 -0.38
C ARG A 235 9.26 -21.15 -1.05
N ARG A 236 9.37 -19.94 -1.61
CA ARG A 236 10.62 -19.43 -2.20
C ARG A 236 11.73 -19.32 -1.15
N ALA A 237 11.41 -18.79 0.03
CA ALA A 237 12.39 -18.67 1.11
C ALA A 237 12.88 -20.05 1.59
N LEU A 238 11.95 -20.96 1.88
CA LEU A 238 12.25 -22.34 2.29
C LEU A 238 13.09 -23.09 1.26
N SER A 239 12.73 -23.01 -0.02
CA SER A 239 13.48 -23.65 -1.10
C SER A 239 14.90 -23.12 -1.22
N ALA A 240 15.07 -21.81 -1.10
CA ALA A 240 16.37 -21.17 -1.25
C ALA A 240 17.34 -21.47 -0.09
N CYS A 241 16.84 -21.80 1.11
CA CYS A 241 17.68 -22.21 2.24
C CYS A 241 17.57 -23.71 2.58
N GLN A 242 16.85 -24.50 1.77
CA GLN A 242 16.60 -25.94 1.97
C GLN A 242 15.93 -26.27 3.31
N ALA A 243 15.06 -25.38 3.79
CA ALA A 243 14.27 -25.60 4.99
C ALA A 243 12.90 -26.21 4.68
N ASN A 244 12.30 -26.87 5.66
CA ASN A 244 10.99 -27.53 5.53
C ASN A 244 10.04 -27.27 6.71
N ARG A 245 10.47 -26.52 7.72
CA ARG A 245 9.68 -26.17 8.90
C ARG A 245 9.69 -24.67 9.11
N ILE A 246 8.54 -24.12 9.50
CA ILE A 246 8.37 -22.69 9.79
C ILE A 246 7.95 -22.54 11.26
N GLU A 247 8.69 -21.74 12.00
CA GLU A 247 8.34 -21.27 13.34
C GLU A 247 8.07 -19.76 13.31
N TYR A 248 7.21 -19.28 14.20
CA TYR A 248 6.80 -17.88 14.29
C TYR A 248 6.98 -17.35 15.70
N ALA A 249 7.61 -16.18 15.82
CA ALA A 249 7.71 -15.39 17.03
C ALA A 249 7.15 -13.99 16.78
N GLY A 250 6.16 -13.61 17.58
CA GLY A 250 5.54 -12.28 17.57
C GLY A 250 5.26 -11.80 19.00
N ASP A 251 4.51 -10.71 19.13
CA ASP A 251 4.08 -10.19 20.43
C ASP A 251 3.22 -11.22 21.17
N LEU A 252 3.37 -11.27 22.51
CA LEU A 252 2.51 -12.06 23.38
C LEU A 252 1.38 -11.15 23.87
N ASP A 253 0.42 -10.93 22.98
CA ASP A 253 -0.85 -10.24 23.24
C ASP A 253 -2.00 -10.87 22.41
N PRO A 254 -3.27 -10.58 22.71
CA PRO A 254 -4.40 -11.14 21.97
C PRO A 254 -4.35 -10.93 20.45
N GLU A 255 -3.91 -9.75 19.99
CA GLU A 255 -3.85 -9.46 18.55
C GLU A 255 -2.70 -10.20 17.87
N GLY A 256 -1.51 -10.26 18.47
CA GLY A 256 -0.37 -11.02 17.98
C GLY A 256 -0.69 -12.51 17.83
N ILE A 257 -1.38 -13.11 18.82
CA ILE A 257 -1.84 -14.51 18.73
C ILE A 257 -2.89 -14.70 17.62
N ARG A 258 -3.83 -13.74 17.46
CA ARG A 258 -4.80 -13.78 16.35
C ARG A 258 -4.12 -13.65 14.99
N ILE A 259 -3.12 -12.79 14.84
CA ILE A 259 -2.33 -12.63 13.62
C ILE A 259 -1.67 -13.95 13.26
N ALA A 260 -1.01 -14.59 14.23
CA ALA A 260 -0.35 -15.88 14.03
C ALA A 260 -1.34 -17.00 13.68
N ALA A 261 -2.47 -17.09 14.38
CA ALA A 261 -3.53 -18.08 14.12
C ALA A 261 -4.17 -17.90 12.73
N ASN A 262 -4.46 -16.66 12.34
CA ASN A 262 -4.99 -16.34 11.00
C ASN A 262 -3.97 -16.68 9.92
N LEU A 263 -2.69 -16.32 10.11
CA LEU A 263 -1.63 -16.67 9.18
C LEU A 263 -1.51 -18.19 9.06
N HIS A 264 -1.53 -18.93 10.17
CA HIS A 264 -1.53 -20.39 10.16
C HIS A 264 -2.69 -20.96 9.33
N ALA A 265 -3.92 -20.47 9.53
CA ALA A 265 -5.09 -20.92 8.79
C ALA A 265 -4.99 -20.65 7.28
N GLU A 266 -4.47 -19.48 6.88
CA GLU A 266 -4.25 -19.17 5.46
C GLU A 266 -3.16 -20.06 4.84
N LEU A 267 -2.05 -20.29 5.55
CA LEU A 267 -0.97 -21.16 5.06
C LEU A 267 -1.40 -22.64 5.01
N ALA A 268 -2.29 -23.07 5.91
CA ALA A 268 -2.81 -24.43 5.95
C ALA A 268 -3.64 -24.77 4.70
N LYS A 269 -4.38 -23.80 4.14
CA LYS A 269 -5.10 -23.96 2.85
C LYS A 269 -4.15 -24.30 1.69
N GLU A 270 -2.91 -23.83 1.80
CA GLU A 270 -1.83 -24.05 0.83
C GLU A 270 -0.93 -25.22 1.23
N GLY A 271 -1.32 -26.04 2.21
CA GLY A 271 -0.57 -27.22 2.65
C GLY A 271 0.71 -26.92 3.43
N MET A 272 0.79 -25.78 4.11
CA MET A 272 1.94 -25.41 4.95
C MET A 272 1.53 -25.24 6.42
N ALA A 273 2.36 -25.75 7.33
CA ALA A 273 2.16 -25.59 8.76
C ALA A 273 3.02 -24.45 9.32
N LEU A 274 2.43 -23.64 10.21
CA LEU A 274 3.10 -22.57 10.94
C LEU A 274 3.08 -22.92 12.42
N HIS A 275 4.25 -23.08 13.02
CA HIS A 275 4.38 -23.47 14.41
C HIS A 275 4.73 -22.28 15.30
N PRO A 276 4.24 -22.23 16.55
CA PRO A 276 4.75 -21.30 17.54
C PRO A 276 6.23 -21.58 17.82
N ALA A 277 7.04 -20.52 17.93
CA ALA A 277 8.40 -20.61 18.45
C ALA A 277 8.34 -20.70 19.98
N SER A 278 7.94 -21.86 20.50
CA SER A 278 7.58 -22.07 21.92
C SER A 278 8.63 -21.61 22.93
N ALA A 279 9.92 -21.65 22.57
CA ALA A 279 11.00 -21.18 23.43
C ALA A 279 10.96 -19.66 23.66
N PHE A 280 10.60 -18.87 22.64
CA PHE A 280 10.45 -17.42 22.78
C PHE A 280 9.23 -17.09 23.66
N TYR A 281 8.10 -17.75 23.43
CA TYR A 281 6.90 -17.53 24.24
C TYR A 281 7.08 -17.92 25.71
N ARG A 282 7.81 -19.00 26.02
CA ARG A 282 8.18 -19.35 27.41
C ARG A 282 8.99 -18.25 28.07
N VAL A 283 10.06 -17.80 27.41
CA VAL A 283 10.90 -16.72 27.95
C VAL A 283 10.07 -15.45 28.17
N MET A 284 9.18 -15.10 27.24
CA MET A 284 8.30 -13.93 27.38
C MET A 284 7.33 -14.04 28.57
N LEU A 285 6.80 -15.24 28.86
CA LEU A 285 5.93 -15.48 30.02
C LEU A 285 6.64 -15.29 31.37
N GLU A 286 7.97 -15.48 31.41
CA GLU A 286 8.79 -15.24 32.59
C GLU A 286 9.14 -13.75 32.79
N MET A 287 8.86 -12.89 31.81
CA MET A 287 9.18 -11.46 31.87
C MET A 287 8.13 -10.67 32.65
N THR A 288 8.54 -9.49 33.14
CA THR A 288 7.59 -8.53 33.70
C THR A 288 6.65 -8.02 32.60
N PRO A 289 5.33 -8.21 32.74
CA PRO A 289 4.41 -7.81 31.70
C PRO A 289 4.07 -6.32 31.77
N PHE A 290 3.57 -5.79 30.66
CA PHE A 290 3.11 -4.41 30.54
C PHE A 290 1.59 -4.36 30.52
N PRO A 291 0.96 -3.32 31.08
CA PRO A 291 -0.47 -3.11 30.92
C PRO A 291 -0.81 -2.87 29.44
N MET A 292 -1.95 -3.36 29.01
CA MET A 292 -2.48 -3.08 27.68
C MET A 292 -3.05 -1.65 27.63
N ALA A 293 -2.65 -0.87 26.63
CA ALA A 293 -3.07 0.53 26.50
C ALA A 293 -4.57 0.68 26.22
N THR A 294 -5.18 -0.33 25.59
CA THR A 294 -6.62 -0.42 25.31
C THR A 294 -7.09 -1.84 25.56
N GLN A 295 -8.38 -1.98 25.90
CA GLN A 295 -9.02 -3.28 26.00
C GLN A 295 -9.08 -3.90 24.59
N GLN A 296 -8.22 -4.88 24.33
CA GLN A 296 -8.26 -5.63 23.08
C GLN A 296 -9.43 -6.61 23.08
N GLN A 297 -9.83 -7.06 21.89
CA GLN A 297 -10.79 -8.15 21.79
C GLN A 297 -10.21 -9.41 22.46
N PRO A 298 -11.06 -10.24 23.10
CA PRO A 298 -10.62 -11.52 23.63
C PRO A 298 -9.92 -12.36 22.55
N VAL A 299 -8.85 -13.04 22.93
CA VAL A 299 -8.10 -13.94 22.04
C VAL A 299 -9.00 -15.07 21.49
N GLY A 300 -9.99 -15.52 22.27
CA GLY A 300 -10.94 -16.56 21.89
C GLY A 300 -10.22 -17.85 21.48
N ASP A 301 -10.77 -18.54 20.47
CA ASP A 301 -10.24 -19.80 19.98
C ASP A 301 -8.84 -19.71 19.38
N ALA A 302 -8.35 -18.49 19.06
CA ALA A 302 -7.00 -18.29 18.53
C ALA A 302 -5.91 -18.73 19.51
N ILE A 303 -6.21 -18.78 20.82
CA ILE A 303 -5.27 -19.28 21.84
C ILE A 303 -4.84 -20.73 21.58
N ALA A 304 -5.69 -21.52 20.90
CA ALA A 304 -5.40 -22.90 20.56
C ALA A 304 -4.22 -23.05 19.59
N TRP A 305 -3.83 -21.98 18.89
CA TRP A 305 -2.62 -21.96 18.05
C TRP A 305 -1.34 -22.14 18.88
N LEU A 306 -1.31 -21.64 20.12
CA LEU A 306 -0.21 -21.89 21.03
C LEU A 306 -0.16 -23.38 21.45
N PRO A 307 1.03 -23.89 21.81
CA PRO A 307 1.17 -25.21 22.41
C PRO A 307 0.37 -25.29 23.71
N GLU A 308 -0.17 -26.46 24.03
CA GLU A 308 -1.06 -26.66 25.19
C GLU A 308 -0.45 -26.14 26.49
N GLU A 309 0.85 -26.36 26.67
CA GLU A 309 1.60 -25.93 27.86
C GLU A 309 1.67 -24.41 28.05
N LEU A 310 1.43 -23.59 27.03
CA LEU A 310 1.50 -22.13 27.11
C LEU A 310 0.12 -21.45 27.15
N ARG A 311 -0.96 -22.19 26.89
CA ARG A 311 -2.30 -21.62 26.70
C ARG A 311 -2.84 -20.98 27.98
N ALA A 312 -2.75 -21.70 29.10
CA ALA A 312 -3.31 -21.26 30.38
C ALA A 312 -2.65 -19.98 30.88
N ASP A 313 -1.31 -19.93 30.89
CA ASP A 313 -0.56 -18.77 31.36
C ASP A 313 -0.75 -17.55 30.45
N SER A 314 -0.79 -17.77 29.13
CA SER A 314 -1.06 -16.71 28.15
C SER A 314 -2.49 -16.17 28.27
N ALA A 315 -3.50 -17.04 28.42
CA ALA A 315 -4.88 -16.62 28.65
C ALA A 315 -5.00 -15.80 29.94
N SER A 316 -4.40 -16.28 31.03
CA SER A 316 -4.40 -15.60 32.32
C SER A 316 -3.69 -14.24 32.27
N LEU A 317 -2.60 -14.11 31.51
CA LEU A 317 -1.94 -12.84 31.24
C LEU A 317 -2.89 -11.84 30.58
N PHE A 318 -3.62 -12.27 29.54
CA PHE A 318 -4.53 -11.40 28.78
C PHE A 318 -5.78 -11.01 29.57
N GLU A 319 -6.33 -11.94 30.37
CA GLU A 319 -7.47 -11.69 31.27
C GLU A 319 -7.14 -10.63 32.32
N ARG A 320 -5.88 -10.58 32.78
CA ARG A 320 -5.40 -9.51 33.66
C ARG A 320 -5.16 -8.18 32.94
N GLY A 321 -5.43 -8.08 31.64
CA GLY A 321 -5.21 -6.86 30.85
C GLY A 321 -3.73 -6.54 30.61
N HIS A 322 -2.88 -7.57 30.57
CA HIS A 322 -1.44 -7.44 30.40
C HIS A 322 -0.96 -8.07 29.09
N ARG A 323 0.22 -7.65 28.63
CA ARG A 323 0.91 -8.13 27.43
C ARG A 323 2.42 -8.15 27.60
N VAL A 324 3.11 -8.86 26.72
CA VAL A 324 4.57 -8.78 26.59
C VAL A 324 4.90 -8.49 25.12
N ALA A 325 5.50 -7.33 24.86
CA ALA A 325 5.91 -6.96 23.50
C ALA A 325 7.20 -7.69 23.11
N GLN A 326 7.39 -8.02 21.84
CA GLN A 326 8.60 -8.69 21.37
C GLN A 326 9.86 -7.84 21.55
N GLU A 327 9.73 -6.51 21.49
CA GLU A 327 10.83 -5.54 21.66
C GLU A 327 11.46 -5.53 23.06
N VAL A 328 10.82 -6.18 24.03
CA VAL A 328 11.35 -6.26 25.40
C VAL A 328 12.41 -7.35 25.55
N LEU A 329 12.51 -8.24 24.56
CA LEU A 329 13.52 -9.29 24.51
C LEU A 329 14.90 -8.66 24.25
N ASP A 330 15.75 -8.72 25.26
CA ASP A 330 17.15 -8.32 25.16
C ASP A 330 18.07 -9.55 24.96
N VAL A 331 19.37 -9.33 24.81
CA VAL A 331 20.39 -10.36 24.55
C VAL A 331 20.26 -11.59 25.46
N PRO A 332 20.09 -11.48 26.79
CA PRO A 332 20.01 -12.65 27.65
C PRO A 332 18.76 -13.50 27.37
N GLN A 333 17.61 -12.86 27.16
CA GLN A 333 16.34 -13.54 26.89
C GLN A 333 16.36 -14.25 25.53
N VAL A 334 16.83 -13.56 24.48
CA VAL A 334 16.96 -14.17 23.15
C VAL A 334 17.94 -15.34 23.18
N THR A 335 19.10 -15.17 23.82
CA THR A 335 20.09 -16.25 23.96
C THR A 335 19.50 -17.46 24.70
N THR A 336 18.72 -17.21 25.75
CA THR A 336 18.04 -18.26 26.51
C THR A 336 17.03 -19.01 25.65
N ALA A 337 16.17 -18.30 24.91
CA ALA A 337 15.19 -18.90 24.00
C ALA A 337 15.87 -19.77 22.92
N LEU A 338 16.94 -19.25 22.30
CA LEU A 338 17.73 -19.98 21.30
C LEU A 338 18.35 -21.26 21.89
N ARG A 339 18.92 -21.20 23.10
CA ARG A 339 19.50 -22.37 23.78
C ARG A 339 18.44 -23.40 24.17
N GLN A 340 17.30 -22.95 24.71
CA GLN A 340 16.17 -23.83 25.02
C GLN A 340 15.69 -24.59 23.77
N ARG A 341 15.63 -23.91 22.61
CA ARG A 341 15.24 -24.52 21.34
C ARG A 341 16.20 -25.61 20.87
N ILE A 342 17.51 -25.47 21.11
CA ILE A 342 18.51 -26.51 20.85
C ILE A 342 18.19 -27.74 21.72
N GLY A 343 17.99 -27.53 23.02
CA GLY A 343 17.65 -28.59 23.98
C GLY A 343 16.39 -29.37 23.60
N ASP A 344 15.31 -28.67 23.22
CA ASP A 344 14.07 -29.30 22.78
C ASP A 344 14.25 -30.16 21.51
N THR A 345 15.17 -29.77 20.62
CA THR A 345 15.49 -30.57 19.42
C THR A 345 16.18 -31.86 19.80
N ALA A 346 17.19 -31.77 20.68
CA ALA A 346 17.96 -32.93 21.13
C ALA A 346 17.07 -33.94 21.86
N ALA A 347 16.16 -33.46 22.72
CA ALA A 347 15.18 -34.31 23.41
C ALA A 347 14.26 -35.05 22.42
N LYS A 348 13.75 -34.35 21.40
CA LYS A 348 12.88 -34.96 20.36
C LYS A 348 13.62 -35.95 19.46
N MET A 349 14.90 -35.73 19.17
CA MET A 349 15.72 -36.70 18.42
C MET A 349 16.00 -37.97 19.23
N THR A 350 16.27 -37.81 20.53
CA THR A 350 16.51 -38.95 21.44
C THR A 350 15.27 -39.83 21.56
N ILE A 351 14.08 -39.24 21.75
CA ILE A 351 12.81 -39.99 21.84
C ILE A 351 12.49 -40.76 20.55
N ARG A 352 12.79 -40.19 19.36
CA ARG A 352 12.58 -40.88 18.08
C ARG A 352 13.53 -42.06 17.85
N GLN A 353 14.70 -42.09 18.49
CA GLN A 353 15.64 -43.21 18.40
C GLN A 353 15.34 -44.33 19.41
N SER A 354 14.53 -44.06 20.45
CA SER A 354 14.18 -45.03 21.51
C SER A 354 13.00 -45.95 21.18
N TYR A 355 12.38 -45.80 20.00
CA TYR A 355 11.39 -46.76 19.49
C TYR A 355 11.99 -47.49 18.27
N PRO A 356 12.44 -48.75 18.41
CA PRO A 356 12.64 -49.59 17.23
C PRO A 356 11.26 -49.91 16.64
N GLN A 357 11.18 -49.88 15.29
CA GLN A 357 10.03 -50.42 14.56
C GLN A 357 9.82 -51.90 14.86
#